data_AF-A0A2X2K7W2-F1
#
_entry.id   AF-A0A2X2K7W2-F1
#
_cell.length_a   1.000
_cell.length_b   1.000
_cell.length_c   1.000
_cell.angle_alpha   90.00
_cell.angle_beta   90.00
_cell.angle_gamma   90.00
#
_symmetry.space_group_name_H-M   'P 1'
#
loop_
_entity.id
_entity.type
_entity.pdbx_description
1 polymer ?
#
loop_
_entity_poly.entity_id
_entity_poly.type
_entity_poly.pdbx_seq_one_letter_code
_entity_poly.pdbx_strand_id
1 'polypeptide(L)'
;MASKNYVALLFHKGAILEDKYHTLIQQTEKVQAARQLRFENLEEIQARREEIKYYIAEAIKAEKAGKKVEMKKTEEYVIPKELEAKFEEMPQLESSFYKLTPGRQHQYIYHIGQAKRSETRQKRVEKYINQILEGKGMHDK
;
A
#
# COMPACT_ATOMS: atom_id res chain seq x y z
N MET A 1 1.25 21.47 -9.49
CA MET A 1 0.81 20.07 -9.69
C MET A 1 -0.24 20.10 -10.78
N ALA A 2 -0.05 19.37 -11.87
CA ALA A 2 -1.10 19.25 -12.90
C ALA A 2 -2.32 18.55 -12.28
N SER A 3 -3.51 19.16 -12.40
CA SER A 3 -4.77 18.50 -12.06
C SER A 3 -4.92 17.29 -12.97
N LYS A 4 -4.92 16.09 -12.39
CA LYS A 4 -5.25 14.88 -13.16
C LYS A 4 -6.76 14.85 -13.33
N ASN A 5 -7.26 15.32 -14.46
CA ASN A 5 -8.69 15.32 -14.77
C ASN A 5 -9.06 13.96 -15.38
N TYR A 6 -9.50 13.01 -14.54
CA TYR A 6 -10.06 11.74 -15.01
C TYR A 6 -11.15 11.25 -14.05
N VAL A 7 -12.05 10.43 -14.56
CA VAL A 7 -12.94 9.56 -13.76
C VAL A 7 -12.34 8.16 -13.76
N ALA A 8 -12.42 7.46 -12.63
CA ALA A 8 -11.88 6.10 -12.54
C ALA A 8 -12.85 5.13 -11.88
N LEU A 9 -12.89 3.91 -12.43
CA LEU A 9 -13.38 2.74 -11.73
C LEU A 9 -12.20 2.08 -11.01
N LEU A 10 -12.33 1.89 -9.70
CA LEU A 10 -11.29 1.30 -8.86
C LEU A 10 -11.61 -0.18 -8.59
N PHE A 11 -10.68 -1.06 -8.96
CA PHE A 11 -10.75 -2.49 -8.66
C PHE A 11 -9.80 -2.80 -7.51
N HIS A 12 -10.33 -3.11 -6.33
CA HIS A 12 -9.52 -3.33 -5.10
C HIS A 12 -8.49 -4.47 -5.25
N LYS A 13 -8.85 -5.53 -5.99
CA LYS A 13 -7.95 -6.65 -6.34
C LYS A 13 -7.53 -6.62 -7.81
N GLY A 14 -7.42 -5.42 -8.38
CA GLY A 14 -7.12 -5.22 -9.80
C GLY A 14 -5.84 -5.91 -10.29
N ALA A 15 -4.82 -6.05 -9.43
CA ALA A 15 -3.53 -6.65 -9.77
C ALA A 15 -3.58 -8.14 -10.16
N ILE A 16 -4.67 -8.83 -9.82
CA ILE A 16 -4.85 -10.28 -10.07
C ILE A 16 -6.00 -10.57 -11.03
N LEU A 17 -6.58 -9.53 -11.64
CA LEU A 17 -7.58 -9.70 -12.70
C LEU A 17 -6.87 -10.04 -14.01
N GLU A 18 -7.53 -10.83 -14.85
CA GLU A 18 -7.07 -11.05 -16.21
C GLU A 18 -7.21 -9.74 -17.00
N ASP A 19 -6.08 -9.15 -17.39
CA ASP A 19 -6.05 -7.83 -18.02
C ASP A 19 -6.09 -7.91 -19.55
N LYS A 20 -7.19 -8.47 -20.09
CA LYS A 20 -7.36 -8.71 -21.53
C LYS A 20 -7.15 -7.47 -22.40
N TYR A 21 -7.55 -6.29 -21.92
CA TYR A 21 -7.44 -5.05 -22.69
C TYR A 21 -6.16 -4.26 -22.39
N HIS A 22 -5.36 -4.68 -21.40
CA HIS A 22 -4.11 -4.02 -21.00
C HIS A 22 -4.29 -2.54 -20.58
N THR A 23 -5.45 -2.20 -20.03
CA THR A 23 -5.85 -0.83 -19.67
C THR A 23 -5.96 -0.61 -18.16
N LEU A 24 -5.79 -1.67 -17.35
CA LEU A 24 -5.74 -1.55 -15.91
C LEU A 24 -4.41 -0.95 -15.47
N ILE A 25 -4.47 0.21 -14.81
CA ILE A 25 -3.27 0.93 -14.41
C ILE A 25 -3.07 0.93 -12.90
N GLN A 26 -1.80 0.91 -12.51
CA GLN A 26 -1.38 1.11 -11.13
C GLN A 26 -1.36 2.63 -10.83
N GLN A 27 -2.04 3.06 -9.76
CA GLN A 27 -2.17 4.50 -9.47
C GLN A 27 -0.81 5.15 -9.15
N THR A 28 -0.01 4.47 -8.34
CA THR A 28 1.38 4.83 -8.00
C THR A 28 2.17 3.54 -7.77
N GLU A 29 3.49 3.59 -7.90
CA GLU A 29 4.40 2.43 -7.72
C GLU A 29 4.22 1.68 -6.39
N LYS A 30 3.66 2.34 -5.36
CA LYS A 30 3.47 1.76 -4.02
C LYS A 30 2.15 1.00 -3.88
N VAL A 31 1.18 1.23 -4.77
CA VAL A 31 -0.12 0.53 -4.71
C VAL A 31 0.07 -0.89 -5.19
N GLN A 32 -0.06 -1.87 -4.30
CA GLN A 32 0.18 -3.27 -4.65
C GLN A 32 -1.05 -3.90 -5.33
N ALA A 33 -2.20 -3.83 -4.66
CA ALA A 33 -3.39 -4.58 -5.05
C ALA A 33 -4.30 -3.88 -6.06
N ALA A 34 -4.60 -2.60 -5.83
CA ALA A 34 -5.64 -1.94 -6.61
C ALA A 34 -5.15 -1.59 -8.03
N ARG A 35 -6.07 -1.64 -8.98
CA ARG A 35 -5.89 -1.05 -10.32
C ARG A 35 -7.07 -0.13 -10.63
N GLN A 36 -6.81 0.85 -11.47
CA GLN A 36 -7.82 1.77 -11.95
C GLN A 36 -8.05 1.54 -13.44
N LEU A 37 -9.30 1.64 -13.85
CA LEU A 37 -9.68 1.91 -15.22
C LEU A 37 -10.05 3.38 -15.30
N ARG A 38 -9.33 4.17 -16.10
CA ARG A 38 -9.50 5.63 -16.18
C ARG A 38 -10.15 6.04 -17.50
N PHE A 39 -10.89 7.14 -17.42
CA PHE A 39 -11.60 7.77 -18.52
C PHE A 39 -11.48 9.29 -18.41
N GLU A 40 -11.44 9.97 -19.55
CA GLU A 40 -11.36 11.43 -19.64
C GLU A 40 -12.75 12.09 -19.66
N ASN A 41 -13.74 11.43 -20.27
CA ASN A 41 -15.09 11.96 -20.48
C ASN A 41 -16.17 10.88 -20.55
N LEU A 42 -17.42 11.30 -20.71
CA LEU A 42 -18.59 10.41 -20.72
C LEU A 42 -18.66 9.57 -22.00
N GLU A 43 -18.28 10.15 -23.13
CA GLU A 43 -18.29 9.48 -24.43
C GLU A 43 -17.36 8.27 -24.42
N GLU A 44 -16.18 8.41 -23.81
CA GLU A 44 -15.22 7.32 -23.64
C GLU A 44 -15.78 6.19 -22.76
N ILE A 45 -16.45 6.53 -21.65
CA ILE A 45 -17.11 5.54 -20.77
C ILE A 45 -18.17 4.75 -21.56
N GLN A 46 -18.96 5.43 -22.40
CA GLN A 46 -19.98 4.79 -23.23
C GLN A 46 -19.37 3.89 -24.30
N ALA A 47 -18.32 4.36 -24.97
CA ALA A 47 -17.62 3.59 -26.00
C ALA A 47 -16.95 2.32 -25.44
N ARG A 48 -16.45 2.38 -24.20
CA ARG A 48 -15.74 1.28 -23.52
C ARG A 48 -16.65 0.42 -22.64
N ARG A 49 -17.97 0.42 -22.89
CA ARG A 49 -18.95 -0.31 -22.06
C ARG A 49 -18.67 -1.80 -21.93
N GLU A 50 -18.25 -2.46 -23.01
CA GLU A 50 -17.99 -3.90 -22.98
C GLU A 50 -16.72 -4.25 -22.19
N GLU A 51 -15.72 -3.39 -22.25
CA GLU A 51 -14.51 -3.50 -21.42
C GLU A 51 -14.85 -3.33 -19.93
N ILE A 52 -15.68 -2.34 -19.58
CA ILE A 52 -16.14 -2.12 -18.20
C ILE A 52 -16.85 -3.37 -17.68
N LYS A 53 -17.79 -3.93 -18.45
CA LYS A 53 -18.51 -5.16 -18.08
C LYS A 53 -17.56 -6.34 -17.89
N TYR A 54 -16.57 -6.48 -18.76
CA TYR A 54 -15.56 -7.54 -18.66
C TYR A 54 -14.79 -7.46 -17.33
N TYR A 55 -14.26 -6.28 -16.96
CA TYR A 55 -13.53 -6.14 -15.70
C TYR A 55 -14.41 -6.31 -14.46
N ILE A 56 -15.69 -5.90 -14.53
CA ILE A 56 -16.66 -6.18 -13.44
C ILE A 56 -16.87 -7.69 -13.29
N ALA A 57 -17.04 -8.42 -14.39
CA ALA A 57 -17.19 -9.88 -14.36
C ALA A 57 -15.94 -10.59 -13.82
N GLU A 58 -14.74 -10.17 -14.24
CA GLU A 58 -13.48 -10.71 -13.72
C GLU A 58 -13.31 -10.42 -12.22
N ALA A 59 -13.67 -9.22 -11.77
CA ALA A 59 -13.65 -8.88 -10.34
C ALA A 59 -14.60 -9.77 -9.52
N ILE A 60 -15.83 -9.97 -10.00
CA ILE A 60 -16.81 -10.87 -9.36
C ILE A 60 -16.28 -12.31 -9.31
N LYS A 61 -15.70 -12.80 -10.40
CA LYS A 61 -15.10 -14.14 -10.49
C LYS A 61 -13.95 -14.30 -9.50
N ALA A 62 -13.05 -13.32 -9.40
CA ALA A 62 -11.94 -13.33 -8.46
C ALA A 62 -12.41 -13.37 -7.01
N GLU A 63 -13.45 -12.59 -6.66
CA GLU A 63 -14.05 -12.62 -5.32
C GLU A 63 -14.73 -13.96 -5.01
N LYS A 64 -15.54 -14.48 -5.93
CA LYS A 64 -16.21 -15.79 -5.77
C LYS A 64 -15.21 -16.94 -5.62
N ALA A 65 -14.08 -16.86 -6.31
CA ALA A 65 -12.98 -17.83 -6.20
C ALA A 65 -12.12 -17.62 -4.94
N GLY A 66 -12.42 -16.63 -4.09
CA GLY A 66 -11.64 -16.34 -2.88
C GLY A 66 -10.21 -15.88 -3.15
N LYS A 67 -9.90 -15.40 -4.37
CA LYS A 67 -8.55 -14.96 -4.73
C LYS A 67 -8.13 -13.79 -3.84
N LYS A 68 -6.87 -13.81 -3.42
CA LYS A 68 -6.24 -12.75 -2.62
C LYS A 68 -5.03 -12.22 -3.37
N VAL A 69 -4.80 -10.92 -3.24
CA VAL A 69 -3.53 -10.34 -3.68
C VAL A 69 -2.49 -10.64 -2.62
N GLU A 70 -1.39 -11.28 -3.03
CA GLU A 70 -0.22 -11.41 -2.18
C GLU A 70 0.42 -10.03 -2.00
N MET A 71 0.37 -9.52 -0.78
CA MET A 71 1.02 -8.28 -0.42
C MET A 71 2.42 -8.58 0.09
N LYS A 72 3.36 -7.68 -0.21
CA LYS A 72 4.70 -7.72 0.36
C LYS A 72 4.63 -7.80 1.88
N LYS A 73 5.36 -8.75 2.43
CA LYS A 73 5.53 -8.89 3.87
C LYS A 73 6.54 -7.86 4.37
N THR A 74 6.60 -7.67 5.69
CA THR A 74 7.49 -6.68 6.28
C THR A 74 8.96 -7.00 6.00
N GLU A 75 9.31 -8.28 6.00
CA GLU A 75 10.67 -8.79 5.81
C GLU A 75 11.21 -8.48 4.40
N GLU A 76 10.34 -8.15 3.44
CA GLU A 76 10.73 -7.73 2.10
C GLU A 76 11.11 -6.25 2.03
N TYR A 77 10.87 -5.47 3.08
CA TYR A 77 11.29 -4.07 3.16
C TYR A 77 12.62 -3.96 3.89
N VAL A 78 13.47 -3.08 3.38
CA VAL A 78 14.70 -2.70 4.06
C VAL A 78 14.34 -1.89 5.32
N ILE A 79 14.60 -2.47 6.49
CA ILE A 79 14.44 -1.79 7.77
C ILE A 79 15.51 -0.69 7.89
N PRO A 80 15.15 0.55 8.27
CA PRO A 80 16.13 1.60 8.48
C PRO A 80 17.10 1.24 9.61
N LYS A 81 18.40 1.45 9.40
CA LYS A 81 19.46 1.11 10.37
C LYS A 81 19.22 1.70 11.76
N GLU A 82 18.65 2.90 11.83
CA GLU A 82 18.34 3.56 13.10
C GLU A 82 17.20 2.88 13.86
N LEU A 83 16.27 2.24 13.16
CA LEU A 83 15.20 1.45 13.78
C LEU A 83 15.74 0.09 14.24
N GLU A 84 16.58 -0.54 13.42
CA GLU A 84 17.28 -1.80 13.73
C GLU A 84 18.19 -1.66 14.96
N ALA A 85 19.02 -0.61 15.01
CA ALA A 85 19.83 -0.30 16.19
C ALA A 85 18.97 -0.10 17.44
N LYS A 86 17.76 0.47 17.30
CA LYS A 86 16.85 0.63 18.44
C LYS A 86 16.21 -0.67 18.89
N PHE A 87 16.02 -1.63 18.00
CA PHE A 87 15.59 -2.99 18.34
C PHE A 87 16.67 -3.70 19.17
N GLU A 88 17.94 -3.57 18.78
CA GLU A 88 19.06 -4.12 19.55
C GLU A 88 19.15 -3.52 20.96
N GLU A 89 18.99 -2.20 21.08
CA GLU A 89 18.98 -1.51 22.38
C GLU A 89 17.73 -1.83 23.24
N MET A 90 16.59 -2.10 22.60
CA MET A 90 15.29 -2.26 23.26
C MET A 90 14.51 -3.44 22.66
N PRO A 91 14.82 -4.69 23.03
CA PRO A 91 14.18 -5.89 22.46
C PRO A 91 12.65 -5.94 22.60
N GLN A 92 12.09 -5.26 23.62
CA GLN A 92 10.64 -5.10 23.77
C GLN A 92 10.03 -4.31 22.62
N LEU A 93 10.72 -3.27 22.12
CA LEU A 93 10.27 -2.46 21.00
C LEU A 93 10.20 -3.29 19.72
N GLU A 94 11.20 -4.14 19.47
CA GLU A 94 11.23 -5.07 18.35
C GLU A 94 10.03 -6.03 18.41
N SER A 95 9.84 -6.66 19.57
CA SER A 95 8.73 -7.59 19.80
C SER A 95 7.37 -6.92 19.58
N SER A 96 7.18 -5.69 20.05
CA SER A 96 5.94 -4.93 19.83
C SER A 96 5.79 -4.50 18.37
N PHE A 97 6.88 -4.12 17.70
CA PHE A 97 6.88 -3.75 16.29
C PHE A 97 6.40 -4.90 15.41
N TYR A 98 6.95 -6.11 15.58
CA TYR A 98 6.55 -7.27 14.77
C TYR A 98 5.15 -7.81 15.12
N LYS A 99 4.55 -7.41 16.24
CA LYS A 99 3.14 -7.66 16.57
C LYS A 99 2.16 -6.71 15.86
N LEU A 100 2.64 -5.57 15.34
CA LEU A 100 1.80 -4.67 14.55
C LEU A 100 1.32 -5.38 13.27
N THR A 101 0.24 -4.90 12.65
CA THR A 101 -0.15 -5.40 11.33
C THR A 101 0.92 -5.05 10.29
N PRO A 102 1.12 -5.86 9.22
CA PRO A 102 2.13 -5.56 8.19
C PRO A 102 1.99 -4.15 7.59
N GLY A 103 0.76 -3.66 7.46
CA GLY A 103 0.50 -2.28 7.02
C GLY A 103 1.05 -1.21 7.97
N ARG A 104 0.91 -1.40 9.29
CA ARG A 104 1.48 -0.50 10.31
C ARG A 104 3.01 -0.59 10.35
N GLN A 105 3.57 -1.80 10.27
CA GLN A 105 5.02 -2.01 10.20
C GLN A 105 5.61 -1.27 8.99
N HIS A 106 5.02 -1.47 7.82
CA HIS A 106 5.44 -0.79 6.59
C HIS A 106 5.32 0.73 6.69
N GLN A 107 4.26 1.28 7.31
CA GLN A 107 4.13 2.73 7.51
C GLN A 107 5.30 3.30 8.31
N TYR A 108 5.69 2.65 9.42
CA TYR A 108 6.84 3.06 10.23
C TYR A 108 8.15 2.96 9.44
N ILE A 109 8.42 1.80 8.81
CA ILE A 109 9.62 1.58 7.98
C ILE A 109 9.72 2.65 6.89
N TYR A 110 8.62 2.89 6.17
CA TYR A 110 8.55 3.88 5.10
C TYR A 110 8.79 5.30 5.64
N HIS A 111 8.08 5.70 6.70
CA HIS A 111 8.20 7.05 7.24
C HIS A 111 9.59 7.33 7.81
N ILE A 112 10.19 6.36 8.50
CA ILE A 112 11.54 6.51 9.03
C ILE A 112 12.53 6.51 7.85
N GLY A 113 12.48 5.50 6.99
CA GLY A 113 13.43 5.30 5.88
C GLY A 113 13.44 6.41 4.83
N GLN A 114 12.32 7.10 4.58
CA GLN A 114 12.29 8.19 3.59
C GLN A 114 13.10 9.44 4.02
N ALA A 115 13.52 9.57 5.28
CA ALA A 115 14.40 10.65 5.70
C ALA A 115 15.84 10.43 5.21
N LYS A 116 16.38 11.39 4.46
CA LYS A 116 17.76 11.31 3.92
C LYS A 116 18.84 11.37 5.01
N ARG A 117 18.63 12.17 6.05
CA ARG A 117 19.60 12.40 7.13
C ARG A 117 19.41 11.38 8.26
N SER A 118 20.51 10.78 8.71
CA SER A 118 20.55 9.82 9.83
C SER A 118 19.87 10.36 11.10
N GLU A 119 20.24 11.58 11.51
CA GLU A 119 19.67 12.25 12.68
C GLU A 119 18.14 12.39 12.61
N THR A 120 17.60 12.60 11.40
CA THR A 120 16.15 12.70 11.22
C THR A 120 15.48 11.33 11.34
N ARG A 121 16.14 10.25 10.90
CA ARG A 121 15.66 8.88 11.09
C ARG A 121 15.64 8.52 12.57
N GLN A 122 16.70 8.82 13.32
CA GLN A 122 16.78 8.63 14.77
C GLN A 122 15.63 9.37 15.49
N LYS A 123 15.46 10.67 15.23
CA LYS A 123 14.36 11.46 15.81
C LYS A 123 12.97 10.89 15.50
N ARG A 124 12.78 10.32 14.30
CA ARG A 124 11.53 9.66 13.93
C ARG A 124 11.33 8.36 14.71
N VAL A 125 12.37 7.54 14.87
CA VAL A 125 12.31 6.33 15.71
C VAL A 125 11.91 6.72 17.13
N GLU A 126 12.65 7.63 17.77
CA GLU A 126 12.41 8.09 19.14
C GLU A 126 10.97 8.59 19.35
N LYS A 127 10.48 9.41 18.42
CA LYS A 127 9.12 9.96 18.47
C LYS A 127 8.04 8.86 18.55
N TYR A 128 8.28 7.71 17.94
CA TYR A 128 7.26 6.68 17.76
C TYR A 128 7.41 5.45 18.67
N ILE A 129 8.40 5.43 19.56
CA ILE A 129 8.63 4.33 20.52
C ILE A 129 7.35 3.99 21.29
N ASN A 130 6.74 4.97 21.95
CA ASN A 130 5.55 4.72 22.79
C ASN A 130 4.37 4.17 21.97
N GLN A 131 4.14 4.69 20.76
CA GLN A 131 3.06 4.19 19.90
C GLN A 131 3.28 2.73 19.48
N ILE A 132 4.51 2.39 19.11
CA ILE A 132 4.87 1.02 18.73
C ILE A 132 4.67 0.09 19.93
N LEU A 133 5.11 0.50 21.13
CA LEU A 133 4.94 -0.28 22.37
C LEU A 133 3.45 -0.48 22.71
N GLU A 134 2.61 0.52 22.45
CA GLU A 134 1.15 0.46 22.61
C GLU A 134 0.44 -0.34 21.49
N GLY A 135 1.16 -0.85 20.49
CA GLY A 135 0.57 -1.57 19.36
C GLY A 135 -0.19 -0.68 18.36
N LYS A 136 0.03 0.65 18.41
CA LYS A 136 -0.63 1.65 17.57
C LYS A 136 0.11 1.87 16.26
N GLY A 137 -0.62 2.26 15.23
CA GLY A 137 -0.06 2.84 14.01
C GLY A 137 0.24 4.33 14.18
N MET A 138 1.04 4.89 13.26
CA MET A 138 1.48 6.29 13.29
C MET A 138 0.38 7.35 13.38
N HIS A 139 -0.80 7.01 12.86
CA HIS A 139 -1.97 7.90 12.77
C HIS A 139 -3.12 7.46 13.66
N ASP A 140 -2.92 6.41 14.45
CA ASP A 140 -3.90 5.95 15.40
C ASP A 140 -3.89 6.91 16.61
N LYS A 141 -5.08 7.26 17.10
CA LYS A 141 -5.26 8.05 18.32
C LYS A 141 -5.27 7.10 19.51
#